data_AF-A0A074J3L5-F1
#
_entry.id   AF-A0A074J3L5-F1
#
_cell.length_a   1.000
_cell.length_b   1.000
_cell.length_c   1.000
_cell.angle_alpha   90.00
_cell.angle_beta   90.00
_cell.angle_gamma   90.00
#
_symmetry.space_group_name_H-M   'P 1'
#
loop_
_entity.id
_entity.type
_entity.pdbx_description
1 polymer ?
#
loop_
_entity_poly.entity_id
_entity_poly.type
_entity_poly.pdbx_seq_one_letter_code
_entity_poly.pdbx_strand_id
1 'polypeptide(L)'
;MTKPSQTVHVFDAEDIWVTSGANQGDGLGPAETCEPGDIYQLDRQAMPRKLILAQSGAQAEVVEGSEFGAQGDPLILVARHLMMTPDGDTVDVLLIRHDPQGRHFALPLSPIAPRLDYTLLEASDDPGEVQLVDLVCVAFTTGTMITLAGGAQMPIEQLKAGDRVLTRDNGPQPVQLVAKATMRALGSFAPVVISAGVLGNEGDLVVSPHHRVFLYRRGKQKLADTSEILVQAKHLVDDENVWRREGGFVDYYALVFERHEIIYAEGIPVESLMVSEATLSLLPEELGTEISARLPDLAHRPHFGTEATRELLDRIGREQIFRKRKP
;
A
#
# COMPACT_ATOMS: atom_id res chain seq x y z
N MET A 1 -19.67 -17.19 -15.89
CA MET A 1 -18.39 -16.53 -15.59
C MET A 1 -18.72 -15.39 -14.65
N THR A 2 -18.32 -15.48 -13.39
CA THR A 2 -18.51 -14.44 -12.36
C THR A 2 -17.58 -13.27 -12.68
N LYS A 3 -18.09 -12.03 -12.66
CA LYS A 3 -17.27 -10.83 -12.90
C LYS A 3 -16.18 -10.76 -11.81
N PRO A 4 -14.91 -10.42 -12.14
CA PRO A 4 -13.83 -10.33 -11.15
C PRO A 4 -14.17 -9.26 -10.11
N SER A 5 -14.04 -9.59 -8.83
CA SER A 5 -14.54 -8.75 -7.74
C SER A 5 -13.51 -8.54 -6.63
N GLN A 6 -13.33 -7.29 -6.21
CA GLN A 6 -12.44 -6.85 -5.15
C GLN A 6 -13.21 -6.64 -3.85
N THR A 7 -12.61 -7.03 -2.73
CA THR A 7 -13.12 -6.64 -1.40
C THR A 7 -12.43 -5.35 -0.94
N VAL A 8 -13.21 -4.35 -0.54
CA VAL A 8 -12.75 -3.15 0.15
C VAL A 8 -13.39 -3.05 1.54
N HIS A 9 -12.72 -2.33 2.43
CA HIS A 9 -13.22 -2.02 3.76
C HIS A 9 -13.57 -0.55 3.84
N VAL A 10 -14.80 -0.27 4.25
CA VAL A 10 -15.33 1.09 4.36
C VAL A 10 -15.84 1.34 5.77
N PHE A 11 -16.07 2.59 6.10
CA PHE A 11 -16.76 3.00 7.31
C PHE A 11 -18.02 3.78 6.94
N ASP A 12 -19.02 3.79 7.80
CA ASP A 12 -20.09 4.77 7.66
C ASP A 12 -19.45 6.16 7.75
N ALA A 13 -19.76 7.08 6.83
CA ALA A 13 -19.03 8.35 6.76
C ALA A 13 -19.24 9.21 8.04
N GLU A 14 -20.37 9.02 8.71
CA GLU A 14 -20.71 9.62 10.01
C GLU A 14 -19.81 9.11 11.15
N ASP A 15 -19.17 7.95 11.01
CA ASP A 15 -18.22 7.44 12.02
C ASP A 15 -16.88 8.18 11.98
N ILE A 16 -16.58 8.92 10.91
CA ILE A 16 -15.42 9.80 10.81
C ILE A 16 -15.93 11.23 10.96
N TRP A 17 -15.71 11.86 12.11
CA TRP A 17 -16.39 13.11 12.47
C TRP A 17 -15.42 14.17 12.99
N VAL A 18 -15.80 15.44 12.81
CA VAL A 18 -15.00 16.60 13.21
C VAL A 18 -15.06 16.76 14.72
N THR A 19 -13.95 16.48 15.37
CA THR A 19 -13.79 16.63 16.82
C THR A 19 -13.49 18.06 17.24
N SER A 20 -12.84 18.82 16.36
CA SER A 20 -12.42 20.20 16.56
C SER A 20 -12.29 20.90 15.22
N GLY A 21 -12.87 22.09 15.07
CA GLY A 21 -12.85 22.81 13.80
C GLY A 21 -14.09 23.68 13.58
N ALA A 22 -14.23 24.21 12.36
CA ALA A 22 -15.39 24.99 11.94
C ALA A 22 -16.67 24.13 11.89
N ASN A 23 -16.56 22.86 11.48
CA ASN A 23 -17.70 21.94 11.35
C ASN A 23 -17.79 20.95 12.54
N GLN A 24 -17.46 21.39 13.76
CA GLN A 24 -17.41 20.52 14.93
C GLN A 24 -18.73 19.75 15.14
N GLY A 25 -18.62 18.42 15.19
CA GLY A 25 -19.74 17.50 15.36
C GLY A 25 -20.26 16.90 14.06
N ASP A 26 -19.84 17.41 12.90
CA ASP A 26 -20.28 16.92 11.61
C ASP A 26 -19.48 15.68 11.18
N GLY A 27 -20.13 14.77 10.46
CA GLY A 27 -19.50 13.60 9.84
C GLY A 27 -18.78 13.95 8.54
N LEU A 28 -17.98 13.03 8.02
CA LEU A 28 -17.31 13.19 6.74
C LEU A 28 -18.36 13.27 5.61
N GLY A 29 -18.30 14.34 4.82
CA GLY A 29 -19.31 14.67 3.81
C GLY A 29 -18.70 15.04 2.46
N PRO A 30 -19.53 15.48 1.50
CA PRO A 30 -19.05 16.06 0.23
C PRO A 30 -18.09 17.23 0.44
N ALA A 31 -17.27 17.59 -0.57
CA ALA A 31 -16.19 18.56 -0.34
C ALA A 31 -16.71 19.94 0.03
N GLU A 32 -17.87 20.35 -0.49
CA GLU A 32 -18.50 21.63 -0.15
C GLU A 32 -18.97 21.73 1.31
N THR A 33 -19.02 20.60 2.02
CA THR A 33 -19.40 20.52 3.44
C THR A 33 -18.19 20.40 4.38
N CYS A 34 -16.97 20.33 3.84
CA CYS A 34 -15.76 20.13 4.60
C CYS A 34 -14.89 21.39 4.61
N GLU A 35 -14.26 21.70 5.74
CA GLU A 35 -13.38 22.87 5.89
C GLU A 35 -11.93 22.45 6.15
N PRO A 36 -10.97 22.81 5.28
CA PRO A 36 -9.55 22.59 5.55
C PRO A 36 -9.12 23.17 6.91
N GLY A 37 -8.40 22.37 7.69
CA GLY A 37 -8.01 22.68 9.06
C GLY A 37 -8.88 22.00 10.13
N ASP A 38 -10.05 21.46 9.76
CA ASP A 38 -10.87 20.65 10.66
C ASP A 38 -10.14 19.35 11.06
N ILE A 39 -10.32 18.94 12.32
CA ILE A 39 -9.70 17.73 12.89
C ILE A 39 -10.76 16.64 13.02
N TYR A 40 -10.60 15.60 12.21
CA TYR A 40 -11.45 14.42 12.19
C TYR A 40 -10.91 13.31 13.10
N GLN A 41 -11.78 12.50 13.67
CA GLN A 41 -11.43 11.22 14.29
C GLN A 41 -12.39 10.13 13.82
N LEU A 42 -11.88 8.89 13.72
CA LEU A 42 -12.72 7.71 13.62
C LEU A 42 -13.30 7.34 15.00
N ASP A 43 -14.60 7.05 15.04
CA ASP A 43 -15.28 6.58 16.24
C ASP A 43 -14.65 5.28 16.78
N ARG A 44 -14.58 5.16 18.11
CA ARG A 44 -13.95 4.01 18.79
C ARG A 44 -14.71 2.70 18.61
N GLN A 45 -15.98 2.77 18.28
CA GLN A 45 -16.87 1.65 18.05
C GLN A 45 -17.09 1.38 16.56
N ALA A 46 -16.56 2.23 15.67
CA ALA A 46 -16.65 2.04 14.24
C ALA A 46 -16.03 0.70 13.84
N MET A 47 -16.78 -0.10 13.09
CA MET A 47 -16.32 -1.37 12.55
C MET A 47 -16.23 -1.26 11.03
N PRO A 48 -15.10 -1.68 10.42
CA PRO A 48 -14.99 -1.68 8.98
C PRO A 48 -16.02 -2.63 8.39
N ARG A 49 -16.78 -2.12 7.42
CA ARG A 49 -17.78 -2.88 6.67
C ARG A 49 -17.19 -3.33 5.35
N LYS A 50 -17.48 -4.56 4.98
CA LYS A 50 -16.97 -5.20 3.79
C LYS A 50 -17.87 -4.88 2.60
N LEU A 51 -17.30 -4.27 1.57
CA LEU A 51 -17.95 -4.05 0.28
C LEU A 51 -17.18 -4.82 -0.79
N ILE A 52 -17.88 -5.59 -1.62
CA ILE A 52 -17.28 -6.34 -2.72
C ILE A 52 -17.72 -5.69 -4.03
N LEU A 53 -16.74 -5.31 -4.86
CA LEU A 53 -16.92 -4.50 -6.05
C LEU A 53 -16.35 -5.21 -7.27
N ALA A 54 -17.09 -5.29 -8.36
CA ALA A 54 -16.59 -5.78 -9.64
C ALA A 54 -16.59 -4.66 -10.69
N GLN A 55 -15.57 -4.65 -11.55
CA GLN A 55 -15.52 -3.69 -12.64
C GLN A 55 -16.52 -4.06 -13.74
N SER A 56 -17.30 -3.08 -14.21
CA SER A 56 -18.30 -3.23 -15.27
C SER A 56 -18.11 -2.08 -16.28
N GLY A 57 -17.11 -2.23 -17.15
CA GLY A 57 -16.67 -1.15 -18.04
C GLY A 57 -15.94 -0.04 -17.28
N ALA A 58 -16.38 1.22 -17.42
CA ALA A 58 -15.76 2.38 -16.77
C ALA A 58 -16.16 2.57 -15.30
N GLN A 59 -17.10 1.77 -14.77
CA GLN A 59 -17.65 1.94 -13.43
C GLN A 59 -17.61 0.63 -12.64
N ALA A 60 -17.31 0.72 -11.33
CA ALA A 60 -17.40 -0.42 -10.42
C ALA A 60 -18.85 -0.64 -9.96
N GLU A 61 -19.25 -1.89 -9.75
CA GLU A 61 -20.58 -2.31 -9.28
C GLU A 61 -20.45 -3.20 -8.04
N VAL A 62 -21.39 -3.09 -7.11
CA VAL A 62 -21.49 -3.97 -5.94
C VAL A 62 -21.83 -5.40 -6.39
N VAL A 63 -21.20 -6.40 -5.77
CA VAL A 63 -21.48 -7.81 -6.03
C VAL A 63 -21.87 -8.58 -4.77
N GLU A 64 -22.34 -9.81 -4.99
CA GLU A 64 -22.77 -10.74 -3.95
C GLU A 64 -21.65 -10.97 -2.90
N GLY A 65 -22.03 -11.01 -1.63
CA GLY A 65 -21.10 -11.17 -0.49
C GLY A 65 -20.68 -9.86 0.18
N SER A 66 -21.08 -8.71 -0.37
CA SER A 66 -21.02 -7.40 0.29
C SER A 66 -21.94 -7.35 1.51
N GLU A 67 -21.54 -6.63 2.56
CA GLU A 67 -22.37 -6.43 3.76
C GLU A 67 -23.45 -5.35 3.57
N PHE A 68 -23.38 -4.59 2.48
CA PHE A 68 -24.35 -3.59 2.08
C PHE A 68 -24.29 -3.33 0.57
N GLY A 69 -25.32 -2.67 0.05
CA GLY A 69 -25.57 -2.53 -1.39
C GLY A 69 -26.20 -3.78 -2.00
N ALA A 70 -27.06 -3.58 -2.99
CA ALA A 70 -27.60 -4.67 -3.79
C ALA A 70 -26.62 -5.02 -4.92
N GLN A 71 -26.62 -6.28 -5.35
CA GLN A 71 -25.82 -6.69 -6.50
C GLN A 71 -26.20 -5.87 -7.75
N GLY A 72 -25.20 -5.27 -8.39
CA GLY A 72 -25.37 -4.39 -9.54
C GLY A 72 -25.47 -2.90 -9.19
N ASP A 73 -25.50 -2.55 -7.89
CA ASP A 73 -25.48 -1.14 -7.47
C ASP A 73 -24.18 -0.47 -7.94
N PRO A 74 -24.24 0.72 -8.57
CA PRO A 74 -23.05 1.40 -9.05
C PRO A 74 -22.25 2.00 -7.89
N LEU A 75 -20.93 1.87 -7.92
CA LEU A 75 -20.06 2.67 -7.06
C LEU A 75 -19.96 4.09 -7.64
N ILE A 76 -20.31 5.07 -6.82
CA ILE A 76 -20.24 6.49 -7.12
C ILE A 76 -19.17 7.08 -6.21
N LEU A 77 -18.11 7.62 -6.81
CA LEU A 77 -17.13 8.44 -6.10
C LEU A 77 -17.70 9.85 -5.97
N VAL A 78 -17.79 10.35 -4.74
CA VAL A 78 -18.42 11.64 -4.42
C VAL A 78 -17.37 12.72 -4.18
N ALA A 79 -16.35 12.41 -3.38
CA ALA A 79 -15.28 13.35 -3.05
C ALA A 79 -14.00 12.62 -2.63
N ARG A 80 -12.87 13.32 -2.67
CA ARG A 80 -11.58 12.89 -2.11
C ARG A 80 -11.17 13.83 -0.98
N HIS A 81 -10.77 13.26 0.16
CA HIS A 81 -10.30 13.99 1.33
C HIS A 81 -8.83 13.64 1.61
N LEU A 82 -7.96 14.64 1.55
CA LEU A 82 -6.57 14.51 1.95
C LEU A 82 -6.45 14.93 3.41
N MET A 83 -6.10 14.00 4.27
CA MET A 83 -5.98 14.23 5.72
C MET A 83 -4.53 14.04 6.17
N MET A 84 -4.12 14.75 7.21
CA MET A 84 -2.82 14.65 7.85
C MET A 84 -2.96 14.01 9.22
N THR A 85 -2.15 12.99 9.49
CA THR A 85 -2.03 12.34 10.79
C THR A 85 -1.25 13.21 11.78
N PRO A 86 -1.27 12.91 13.10
CA PRO A 86 -0.50 13.66 14.09
C PRO A 86 1.02 13.61 13.85
N ASP A 87 1.47 12.57 13.15
CA ASP A 87 2.87 12.34 12.82
C ASP A 87 3.31 13.08 11.54
N GLY A 88 2.41 13.84 10.90
CA GLY A 88 2.69 14.58 9.67
C GLY A 88 2.56 13.77 8.37
N ASP A 89 2.27 12.47 8.44
CA ASP A 89 1.93 11.66 7.27
C ASP A 89 0.55 12.03 6.72
N THR A 90 0.30 11.82 5.43
CA THR A 90 -1.02 12.02 4.82
C THR A 90 -1.76 10.71 4.53
N VAL A 91 -3.09 10.78 4.59
CA VAL A 91 -4.05 9.70 4.30
C VAL A 91 -5.12 10.23 3.36
N ASP A 92 -5.38 9.51 2.27
CA ASP A 92 -6.51 9.76 1.39
C ASP A 92 -7.74 8.96 1.84
N VAL A 93 -8.88 9.65 1.94
CA VAL A 93 -10.18 9.04 2.21
C VAL A 93 -11.15 9.42 1.10
N LEU A 94 -11.61 8.42 0.34
CA LEU A 94 -12.63 8.63 -0.67
C LEU A 94 -14.01 8.59 -0.01
N LEU A 95 -14.86 9.55 -0.35
CA LEU A 95 -16.27 9.48 -0.04
C LEU A 95 -16.97 8.75 -1.19
N ILE A 96 -17.65 7.66 -0.87
CA ILE A 96 -18.30 6.79 -1.85
C ILE A 96 -19.77 6.59 -1.51
N ARG A 97 -20.54 6.14 -2.51
CA ARG A 97 -21.93 5.74 -2.35
C ARG A 97 -22.28 4.66 -3.37
N HIS A 98 -23.24 3.78 -3.04
CA HIS A 98 -23.72 2.75 -3.97
C HIS A 98 -25.13 3.02 -4.56
N ASP A 99 -25.86 3.99 -4.01
CA ASP A 99 -27.20 4.42 -4.46
C ASP A 99 -27.22 5.95 -4.63
N PRO A 100 -27.70 6.54 -5.74
CA PRO A 100 -27.83 7.98 -5.92
C PRO A 100 -28.51 8.78 -4.78
N GLN A 101 -29.33 8.15 -3.93
CA GLN A 101 -29.94 8.80 -2.75
C GLN A 101 -29.52 8.16 -1.42
N GLY A 102 -28.55 7.24 -1.46
CA GLY A 102 -28.10 6.46 -0.31
C GLY A 102 -27.19 7.23 0.65
N ARG A 103 -26.79 6.53 1.71
CA ARG A 103 -25.83 7.02 2.71
C ARG A 103 -24.41 7.04 2.13
N HIS A 104 -23.59 7.96 2.61
CA HIS A 104 -22.18 8.01 2.27
C HIS A 104 -21.37 7.03 3.11
N PHE A 105 -20.33 6.50 2.51
CA PHE A 105 -19.32 5.68 3.17
C PHE A 105 -17.94 6.29 2.91
N ALA A 106 -17.08 6.17 3.91
CA ALA A 106 -15.68 6.52 3.79
C ALA A 106 -14.89 5.27 3.37
N LEU A 107 -14.11 5.37 2.30
CA LEU A 107 -13.15 4.37 1.84
C LEU A 107 -11.74 4.92 2.03
N PRO A 108 -11.07 4.61 3.15
CA PRO A 108 -9.68 4.98 3.34
C PRO A 108 -8.77 4.21 2.38
N LEU A 109 -7.88 4.93 1.71
CA LEU A 109 -6.83 4.35 0.86
C LEU A 109 -5.56 4.00 1.66
N SER A 110 -5.58 4.28 2.96
CA SER A 110 -4.58 3.85 3.95
C SER A 110 -5.26 3.52 5.28
N PRO A 111 -4.65 2.68 6.14
CA PRO A 111 -5.23 2.36 7.44
C PRO A 111 -5.52 3.61 8.27
N ILE A 112 -6.72 3.68 8.83
CA ILE A 112 -7.11 4.68 9.83
C ILE A 112 -7.38 3.97 11.16
N ALA A 113 -7.12 4.66 12.27
CA ALA A 113 -7.32 4.12 13.61
C ALA A 113 -8.13 5.10 14.46
N PRO A 114 -8.98 4.59 15.38
CA PRO A 114 -9.66 5.45 16.33
C PRO A 114 -8.69 6.20 17.24
N ARG A 115 -9.12 7.36 17.74
CA ARG A 115 -8.37 8.23 18.67
C ARG A 115 -7.12 8.89 18.08
N LEU A 116 -6.90 8.80 16.78
CA LEU A 116 -5.91 9.60 16.08
C LEU A 116 -6.59 10.82 15.47
N ASP A 117 -5.96 11.98 15.62
CA ASP A 117 -6.40 13.24 15.03
C ASP A 117 -5.97 13.30 13.56
N TYR A 118 -6.95 13.48 12.67
CA TYR A 118 -6.74 13.63 11.24
C TYR A 118 -7.09 15.05 10.82
N THR A 119 -6.10 15.91 10.60
CA THR A 119 -6.33 17.28 10.12
C THR A 119 -6.65 17.25 8.64
N LEU A 120 -7.82 17.73 8.23
CA LEU A 120 -8.17 17.86 6.82
C LEU A 120 -7.28 18.93 6.18
N LEU A 121 -6.55 18.55 5.13
CA LEU A 121 -5.74 19.46 4.34
C LEU A 121 -6.51 19.99 3.14
N GLU A 122 -7.27 19.10 2.49
CA GLU A 122 -7.98 19.39 1.24
C GLU A 122 -9.17 18.44 1.08
N ALA A 123 -10.27 18.96 0.53
CA ALA A 123 -11.40 18.17 0.05
C ALA A 123 -11.71 18.59 -1.40
N SER A 124 -11.96 17.62 -2.28
CA SER A 124 -12.22 17.84 -3.71
C SER A 124 -13.39 17.01 -4.21
N ASP A 125 -14.32 17.64 -4.95
CA ASP A 125 -15.45 16.99 -5.65
C ASP A 125 -15.03 16.32 -6.96
N ASP A 126 -13.84 16.66 -7.46
CA ASP A 126 -13.18 15.87 -8.49
C ASP A 126 -12.26 14.87 -7.76
N PRO A 127 -12.69 13.62 -7.56
CA PRO A 127 -11.82 12.60 -7.00
C PRO A 127 -10.63 12.30 -7.92
N GLY A 128 -10.65 12.80 -9.17
CA GLY A 128 -9.73 12.47 -10.26
C GLY A 128 -10.13 11.18 -10.97
N GLU A 129 -9.38 10.80 -12.00
CA GLU A 129 -9.32 9.40 -12.43
C GLU A 129 -8.64 8.60 -11.30
N VAL A 130 -9.38 8.29 -10.23
CA VAL A 130 -8.99 7.23 -9.30
C VAL A 130 -9.21 5.92 -10.03
N GLN A 131 -8.37 5.67 -11.03
CA GLN A 131 -8.12 4.30 -11.41
C GLN A 131 -7.54 3.66 -10.16
N LEU A 132 -8.13 2.55 -9.74
CA LEU A 132 -7.73 1.83 -8.54
C LEU A 132 -6.21 1.49 -8.47
N VAL A 133 -5.42 1.75 -9.52
CA VAL A 133 -3.95 1.74 -9.63
C VAL A 133 -3.24 2.69 -8.68
N ASP A 134 -3.89 3.71 -8.14
CA ASP A 134 -3.29 4.58 -7.10
C ASP A 134 -3.00 3.83 -5.78
N LEU A 135 -3.40 2.57 -5.66
CA LEU A 135 -3.05 1.64 -4.60
C LEU A 135 -1.73 0.90 -4.91
N VAL A 136 -0.64 1.60 -5.24
CA VAL A 136 0.66 0.98 -5.61
C VAL A 136 1.27 0.20 -4.45
N CYS A 137 0.76 -1.01 -4.27
CA CYS A 137 1.24 -2.05 -3.40
C CYS A 137 2.58 -2.50 -3.96
N VAL A 138 3.67 -2.24 -3.22
CA VAL A 138 4.97 -2.90 -3.41
C VAL A 138 5.63 -2.66 -4.77
N ALA A 139 6.42 -1.57 -4.87
CA ALA A 139 7.24 -1.33 -6.04
C ALA A 139 8.67 -0.88 -5.67
N PHE A 140 9.61 -1.20 -6.54
CA PHE A 140 11.00 -0.75 -6.54
C PHE A 140 11.15 0.46 -7.46
N THR A 141 12.27 1.18 -7.40
CA THR A 141 12.55 2.27 -8.35
C THR A 141 13.74 1.97 -9.25
N THR A 142 13.88 2.71 -10.36
CA THR A 142 15.03 2.60 -11.29
C THR A 142 16.36 2.58 -10.55
N GLY A 143 17.25 1.68 -10.97
CA GLY A 143 18.59 1.51 -10.40
C GLY A 143 18.65 0.53 -9.23
N THR A 144 17.50 0.07 -8.69
CA THR A 144 17.49 -0.94 -7.63
C THR A 144 18.12 -2.24 -8.12
N MET A 145 19.16 -2.70 -7.45
CA MET A 145 19.93 -3.90 -7.79
C MET A 145 19.27 -5.15 -7.22
N ILE A 146 18.85 -6.06 -8.10
CA ILE A 146 18.19 -7.32 -7.76
C ILE A 146 19.17 -8.49 -7.91
N THR A 147 19.20 -9.38 -6.93
CA THR A 147 20.12 -10.53 -6.90
C THR A 147 19.58 -11.67 -7.77
N LEU A 148 20.36 -12.10 -8.75
CA LEU A 148 20.06 -13.22 -9.65
C LEU A 148 20.48 -14.56 -9.06
N ALA A 149 20.05 -15.65 -9.71
CA ALA A 149 20.32 -17.03 -9.32
C ALA A 149 21.81 -17.34 -8.98
N GLY A 150 22.74 -16.72 -9.69
CA GLY A 150 24.19 -16.91 -9.50
C GLY A 150 24.83 -15.97 -8.46
N GLY A 151 24.03 -15.14 -7.78
CA GLY A 151 24.52 -14.12 -6.84
C GLY A 151 24.97 -12.81 -7.50
N ALA A 152 25.04 -12.76 -8.83
CA ALA A 152 25.23 -11.50 -9.57
C ALA A 152 24.01 -10.59 -9.35
N GLN A 153 24.23 -9.27 -9.33
CA GLN A 153 23.16 -8.30 -9.23
C GLN A 153 22.90 -7.64 -10.59
N MET A 154 21.63 -7.35 -10.87
CA MET A 154 21.18 -6.67 -12.08
C MET A 154 20.22 -5.54 -11.71
N PRO A 155 20.35 -4.34 -12.29
CA PRO A 155 19.41 -3.26 -12.05
C PRO A 155 18.03 -3.64 -12.58
N ILE A 156 16.99 -3.27 -11.84
CA ILE A 156 15.63 -3.74 -12.08
C ILE A 156 15.09 -3.39 -13.47
N GLU A 157 15.46 -2.24 -14.03
CA GLU A 157 15.02 -1.82 -15.37
C GLU A 157 15.60 -2.67 -16.51
N GLN A 158 16.59 -3.54 -16.21
CA GLN A 158 17.16 -4.48 -17.17
C GLN A 158 16.56 -5.89 -17.06
N LEU A 159 15.86 -6.19 -15.96
CA LEU A 159 15.20 -7.49 -15.76
C LEU A 159 14.07 -7.69 -16.76
N LYS A 160 13.89 -8.94 -17.17
CA LYS A 160 12.84 -9.38 -18.09
C LYS A 160 12.18 -10.65 -17.60
N ALA A 161 10.99 -10.92 -18.13
CA ALA A 161 10.33 -12.20 -17.90
C ALA A 161 11.25 -13.36 -18.32
N GLY A 162 11.33 -14.38 -17.47
CA GLY A 162 12.22 -15.54 -17.62
C GLY A 162 13.55 -15.43 -16.86
N ASP A 163 13.98 -14.21 -16.48
CA ASP A 163 15.19 -14.06 -15.67
C ASP A 163 15.01 -14.72 -14.30
N ARG A 164 16.03 -15.45 -13.84
CA ARG A 164 15.97 -16.18 -12.57
C ARG A 164 16.53 -15.33 -11.43
N VAL A 165 15.64 -14.87 -10.56
CA VAL A 165 15.95 -14.07 -9.37
C VAL A 165 16.12 -15.01 -8.17
N LEU A 166 17.10 -14.73 -7.32
CA LEU A 166 17.30 -15.48 -6.08
C LEU A 166 16.19 -15.15 -5.09
N THR A 167 15.47 -16.18 -4.63
CA THR A 167 14.47 -16.05 -3.57
C THR A 167 14.94 -16.72 -2.29
N ARG A 168 14.36 -16.29 -1.17
CA ARG A 168 14.73 -16.76 0.17
C ARG A 168 14.38 -18.23 0.40
N ASP A 169 13.16 -18.62 0.03
CA ASP A 169 12.58 -19.89 0.48
C ASP A 169 12.52 -20.96 -0.61
N ASN A 170 12.39 -20.56 -1.87
CA ASN A 170 12.12 -21.47 -2.98
C ASN A 170 13.31 -21.60 -3.95
N GLY A 171 14.50 -21.10 -3.59
CA GLY A 171 15.64 -21.02 -4.49
C GLY A 171 15.39 -20.07 -5.67
N PRO A 172 16.20 -20.10 -6.74
CA PRO A 172 16.03 -19.14 -7.82
C PRO A 172 14.77 -19.36 -8.65
N GLN A 173 13.88 -18.37 -8.70
CA GLN A 173 12.59 -18.41 -9.39
C GLN A 173 12.57 -17.51 -10.64
N PRO A 174 11.90 -17.93 -11.72
CA PRO A 174 11.76 -17.11 -12.92
C PRO A 174 10.78 -15.95 -12.67
N VAL A 175 11.16 -14.75 -13.08
CA VAL A 175 10.25 -13.61 -13.14
C VAL A 175 9.20 -13.87 -14.22
N GLN A 176 7.92 -13.78 -13.88
CA GLN A 176 6.82 -13.95 -14.81
C GLN A 176 6.51 -12.65 -15.56
N LEU A 177 6.60 -11.53 -14.86
CA LEU A 177 6.38 -10.19 -15.40
C LEU A 177 7.19 -9.15 -14.63
N VAL A 178 7.66 -8.13 -15.36
CA VAL A 178 8.18 -6.88 -14.80
C VAL A 178 7.19 -5.79 -15.20
N ALA A 179 6.38 -5.33 -14.25
CA ALA A 179 5.44 -4.24 -14.47
C ALA A 179 6.14 -2.90 -14.21
N LYS A 180 5.82 -1.87 -15.01
CA LYS A 180 6.35 -0.52 -14.85
C LYS A 180 5.22 0.52 -14.82
N ALA A 181 5.33 1.48 -13.92
CA ALA A 181 4.49 2.67 -13.89
C ALA A 181 5.34 3.92 -13.57
N THR A 182 5.03 5.04 -14.22
CA THR A 182 5.70 6.32 -13.94
C THR A 182 4.73 7.23 -13.18
N MET A 183 5.15 7.71 -12.01
CA MET A 183 4.30 8.52 -11.14
C MET A 183 5.02 9.78 -10.68
N ARG A 184 4.26 10.80 -10.27
CA ARG A 184 4.82 11.98 -9.63
C ARG A 184 5.20 11.66 -8.19
N ALA A 185 6.42 11.99 -7.77
CA ALA A 185 6.85 11.75 -6.39
C ALA A 185 6.33 12.86 -5.46
N LEU A 186 5.14 12.65 -4.93
CA LEU A 186 4.48 13.61 -4.03
C LEU A 186 3.78 12.85 -2.89
N GLY A 187 3.97 13.31 -1.65
CA GLY A 187 3.23 12.79 -0.50
C GLY A 187 3.35 11.27 -0.32
N SER A 188 2.21 10.57 -0.38
CA SER A 188 2.10 9.11 -0.25
C SER A 188 2.66 8.32 -1.44
N PHE A 189 2.97 8.97 -2.56
CA PHE A 189 3.61 8.37 -3.74
C PHE A 189 5.11 8.67 -3.83
N ALA A 190 5.63 9.54 -2.95
CA ALA A 190 7.05 9.80 -2.88
C ALA A 190 7.79 8.54 -2.40
N PRO A 191 8.83 8.08 -3.10
CA PRO A 191 9.55 6.88 -2.70
C PRO A 191 10.24 7.08 -1.35
N VAL A 192 10.31 6.00 -0.58
CA VAL A 192 11.13 5.92 0.63
C VAL A 192 12.53 5.49 0.24
N VAL A 193 13.52 6.26 0.66
CA VAL A 193 14.94 5.97 0.51
C VAL A 193 15.44 5.40 1.83
N ILE A 194 15.91 4.15 1.82
CA ILE A 194 16.63 3.54 2.93
C ILE A 194 18.11 3.61 2.57
N SER A 195 18.86 4.47 3.25
CA SER A 195 20.27 4.70 2.91
C SER A 195 21.12 3.43 3.05
N ALA A 196 22.19 3.35 2.26
CA ALA A 196 23.13 2.25 2.27
C ALA A 196 23.59 1.89 3.71
N GLY A 197 23.56 0.60 4.02
CA GLY A 197 24.02 0.05 5.30
C GLY A 197 23.04 0.15 6.47
N VAL A 198 21.95 0.93 6.38
CA VAL A 198 20.99 1.13 7.49
C VAL A 198 20.37 -0.18 7.95
N LEU A 199 19.98 -1.03 7.01
CA LEU A 199 19.48 -2.38 7.28
C LEU A 199 20.49 -3.48 6.92
N GLY A 200 21.72 -3.08 6.56
CA GLY A 200 22.74 -3.95 5.97
C GLY A 200 22.63 -4.08 4.45
N ASN A 201 21.83 -3.25 3.80
CA ASN A 201 21.78 -3.08 2.35
C ASN A 201 23.09 -2.52 1.79
N GLU A 202 23.47 -2.95 0.59
CA GLU A 202 24.74 -2.58 -0.05
C GLU A 202 24.70 -1.17 -0.66
N GLY A 203 23.63 -0.85 -1.39
CA GLY A 203 23.31 0.49 -1.90
C GLY A 203 22.06 1.07 -1.24
N ASP A 204 21.68 2.29 -1.64
CA ASP A 204 20.41 2.88 -1.22
C ASP A 204 19.25 2.05 -1.77
N LEU A 205 18.38 1.53 -0.90
CA LEU A 205 17.16 0.85 -1.31
C LEU A 205 16.04 1.88 -1.43
N VAL A 206 15.55 2.10 -2.65
CA VAL A 206 14.52 3.09 -2.94
C VAL A 206 13.25 2.40 -3.45
N VAL A 207 12.19 2.47 -2.65
CA VAL A 207 10.95 1.68 -2.82
C VAL A 207 9.70 2.52 -2.59
N SER A 208 8.53 2.01 -3.00
CA SER A 208 7.26 2.64 -2.66
C SER A 208 7.00 2.58 -1.15
N PRO A 209 6.24 3.53 -0.57
CA PRO A 209 6.05 3.60 0.88
C PRO A 209 5.46 2.34 1.53
N HIS A 210 4.65 1.58 0.79
CA HIS A 210 4.00 0.35 1.27
C HIS A 210 4.82 -0.91 1.04
N HIS A 211 5.97 -0.82 0.38
CA HIS A 211 6.83 -1.97 0.12
C HIS A 211 7.36 -2.55 1.44
N ARG A 212 7.17 -3.84 1.69
CA ARG A 212 7.65 -4.46 2.93
C ARG A 212 9.07 -5.01 2.79
N VAL A 213 9.89 -4.60 3.76
CA VAL A 213 11.23 -5.15 3.99
C VAL A 213 11.11 -6.28 5.01
N PHE A 214 11.75 -7.40 4.73
CA PHE A 214 11.75 -8.55 5.63
C PHE A 214 12.89 -8.43 6.64
N LEU A 215 12.55 -8.35 7.93
CA LEU A 215 13.53 -8.27 9.00
C LEU A 215 13.57 -9.57 9.79
N TYR A 216 14.78 -10.05 10.04
CA TYR A 216 15.02 -11.29 10.77
C TYR A 216 16.13 -11.14 11.80
N ARG A 217 15.89 -11.63 13.02
CA ARG A 217 16.90 -11.77 14.07
C ARG A 217 16.95 -13.19 14.62
N ARG A 218 18.16 -13.75 14.67
CA ARG A 218 18.47 -15.01 15.38
C ARG A 218 18.86 -14.72 16.84
N GLY A 219 18.39 -15.57 17.76
CA GLY A 219 18.83 -15.58 19.17
C GLY A 219 17.74 -15.26 20.19
N LYS A 220 18.14 -15.00 21.44
CA LYS A 220 17.22 -14.69 22.57
C LYS A 220 16.58 -13.30 22.48
N GLN A 221 17.10 -12.42 21.63
CA GLN A 221 16.50 -11.12 21.32
C GLN A 221 15.60 -11.27 20.10
N LYS A 222 14.35 -11.65 20.35
CA LYS A 222 13.31 -11.59 19.31
C LYS A 222 13.04 -10.13 18.96
N LEU A 223 12.68 -9.86 17.70
CA LEU A 223 12.18 -8.55 17.29
C LEU A 223 10.80 -8.33 17.91
N ALA A 224 9.92 -9.34 17.94
CA ALA A 224 8.62 -9.27 18.59
C ALA A 224 8.28 -10.62 19.26
N ASP A 225 7.02 -11.04 19.26
CA ASP A 225 6.65 -12.41 19.64
C ASP A 225 7.23 -13.46 18.68
N THR A 226 7.59 -13.02 17.46
CA THR A 226 8.24 -13.78 16.38
C THR A 226 9.68 -13.30 16.11
N SER A 227 10.45 -14.15 15.42
CA SER A 227 11.82 -13.83 14.94
C SER A 227 11.85 -13.16 13.57
N GLU A 228 10.72 -13.15 12.87
CA GLU A 228 10.54 -12.70 11.50
C GLU A 228 9.37 -11.71 11.47
N ILE A 229 9.63 -10.51 10.94
CA ILE A 229 8.62 -9.48 10.74
C ILE A 229 8.77 -8.87 9.35
N LEU A 230 7.65 -8.43 8.78
CA LEU A 230 7.62 -7.61 7.59
C LEU A 230 7.29 -6.17 7.98
N VAL A 231 8.05 -5.21 7.46
CA VAL A 231 7.89 -3.80 7.81
C VAL A 231 7.74 -2.97 6.55
N GLN A 232 6.64 -2.22 6.44
CA GLN A 232 6.46 -1.27 5.34
C GLN A 232 7.51 -0.16 5.43
N ALA A 233 8.09 0.22 4.28
CA ALA A 233 9.16 1.20 4.21
C ALA A 233 8.78 2.54 4.88
N LYS A 234 7.54 2.99 4.76
CA LYS A 234 7.05 4.22 5.40
C LYS A 234 7.20 4.23 6.93
N HIS A 235 7.09 3.08 7.57
CA HIS A 235 7.21 2.98 9.03
C HIS A 235 8.66 3.03 9.51
N LEU A 236 9.63 2.90 8.60
CA LEU A 236 11.05 3.02 8.89
C LEU A 236 11.55 4.46 8.82
N VAL A 237 10.75 5.40 8.29
CA VAL A 237 11.14 6.79 8.09
C VAL A 237 11.50 7.46 9.42
N ASP A 238 12.71 8.02 9.46
CA ASP A 238 13.28 8.76 10.57
C ASP A 238 13.83 10.14 10.18
N ASP A 239 13.67 10.52 8.90
CA ASP A 239 14.13 11.77 8.29
C ASP A 239 15.66 12.01 8.37
N GLU A 240 16.43 10.98 8.72
CA GLU A 240 17.90 11.02 8.77
C GLU A 240 18.52 9.92 7.91
N ASN A 241 18.22 8.66 8.22
CA ASN A 241 18.77 7.47 7.58
C ASN A 241 17.75 6.83 6.61
N VAL A 242 16.47 7.05 6.88
CA VAL A 242 15.35 6.62 6.05
C VAL A 242 14.42 7.81 5.86
N TRP A 243 14.21 8.25 4.63
CA TRP A 243 13.51 9.50 4.34
C TRP A 243 12.69 9.40 3.05
N ARG A 244 11.68 10.26 2.91
CA ARG A 244 10.86 10.35 1.69
C ARG A 244 11.49 11.30 0.68
N ARG A 245 11.66 10.85 -0.55
CA ARG A 245 12.21 11.69 -1.64
C ARG A 245 11.10 12.28 -2.48
N GLU A 246 10.73 13.52 -2.18
CA GLU A 246 9.71 14.26 -2.94
C GLU A 246 10.30 14.99 -4.16
N GLY A 247 9.42 15.26 -5.13
CA GLY A 247 9.72 16.04 -6.32
C GLY A 247 10.02 15.20 -7.56
N GLY A 248 9.62 15.72 -8.73
CA GLY A 248 9.84 15.08 -10.01
C GLY A 248 8.92 13.89 -10.28
N PHE A 249 9.39 12.98 -11.14
CA PHE A 249 8.73 11.74 -11.49
C PHE A 249 9.61 10.55 -11.14
N VAL A 250 8.99 9.44 -10.78
CA VAL A 250 9.63 8.20 -10.38
C VAL A 250 9.06 7.05 -11.19
N ASP A 251 9.95 6.24 -11.75
CA ASP A 251 9.61 4.99 -12.39
C ASP A 251 9.60 3.88 -11.34
N TYR A 252 8.41 3.34 -11.09
CA TYR A 252 8.16 2.21 -10.22
C TYR A 252 8.13 0.92 -11.01
N TYR A 253 8.75 -0.13 -10.46
CA TYR A 253 8.82 -1.46 -11.04
C TYR A 253 8.31 -2.49 -10.04
N ALA A 254 7.43 -3.38 -10.47
CA ALA A 254 6.95 -4.49 -9.67
C ALA A 254 7.34 -5.83 -10.33
N LEU A 255 7.92 -6.72 -9.53
CA LEU A 255 8.31 -8.06 -9.97
C LEU A 255 7.22 -9.06 -9.58
N VAL A 256 6.71 -9.77 -10.58
CA VAL A 256 5.70 -10.81 -10.42
C VAL A 256 6.34 -12.17 -10.67
N PHE A 257 6.05 -13.10 -9.78
CA PHE A 257 6.48 -14.50 -9.84
C PHE A 257 5.24 -15.40 -9.87
N GLU A 258 5.44 -16.71 -10.09
CA GLU A 258 4.34 -17.70 -10.04
C GLU A 258 3.71 -17.80 -8.64
N ARG A 259 4.51 -17.51 -7.62
CA ARG A 259 4.10 -17.41 -6.22
C ARG A 259 4.65 -16.11 -5.67
N HIS A 260 4.08 -15.60 -4.59
CA HIS A 260 4.71 -14.50 -3.86
C HIS A 260 6.05 -14.95 -3.28
N GLU A 261 7.10 -14.18 -3.52
CA GLU A 261 8.48 -14.51 -3.13
C GLU A 261 9.08 -13.41 -2.26
N ILE A 262 9.94 -13.79 -1.32
CA ILE A 262 10.89 -12.86 -0.71
C ILE A 262 12.18 -12.94 -1.53
N ILE A 263 12.58 -11.82 -2.12
CA ILE A 263 13.76 -11.70 -3.00
C ILE A 263 14.83 -10.84 -2.32
N TYR A 264 16.01 -10.73 -2.94
CA TYR A 264 17.09 -9.87 -2.43
C TYR A 264 17.29 -8.65 -3.32
N ALA A 265 16.95 -7.48 -2.80
CA ALA A 265 17.23 -6.17 -3.42
C ALA A 265 18.26 -5.43 -2.57
N GLU A 266 19.28 -4.85 -3.21
CA GLU A 266 20.43 -4.22 -2.53
C GLU A 266 21.04 -5.14 -1.45
N GLY A 267 21.02 -6.46 -1.68
CA GLY A 267 21.53 -7.47 -0.77
C GLY A 267 20.65 -7.80 0.45
N ILE A 268 19.49 -7.16 0.63
CA ILE A 268 18.56 -7.43 1.75
C ILE A 268 17.25 -8.06 1.29
N PRO A 269 16.60 -8.88 2.14
CA PRO A 269 15.36 -9.55 1.79
C PRO A 269 14.16 -8.59 1.81
N VAL A 270 13.40 -8.58 0.73
CA VAL A 270 12.23 -7.71 0.47
C VAL A 270 11.15 -8.51 -0.25
N GLU A 271 9.90 -8.06 -0.18
CA GLU A 271 8.78 -8.77 -0.81
C GLU A 271 8.67 -8.49 -2.32
N SER A 272 8.24 -9.48 -3.11
CA SER A 272 7.79 -9.27 -4.49
C SER A 272 6.34 -8.79 -4.51
N LEU A 273 5.81 -8.42 -5.69
CA LEU A 273 4.38 -8.09 -5.77
C LEU A 273 3.53 -9.30 -5.37
N MET A 274 2.64 -9.11 -4.39
CA MET A 274 1.61 -10.09 -4.09
C MET A 274 0.45 -9.92 -5.08
N VAL A 275 0.36 -10.82 -6.04
CA VAL A 275 -0.76 -10.86 -6.98
C VAL A 275 -1.94 -11.53 -6.30
N SER A 276 -2.99 -10.75 -6.10
CA SER A 276 -4.31 -11.23 -5.72
C SER A 276 -5.32 -10.69 -6.74
N GLU A 277 -6.54 -11.22 -6.76
CA GLU A 277 -7.63 -10.62 -7.56
C GLU A 277 -7.80 -9.13 -7.23
N ALA A 278 -7.65 -8.77 -5.94
CA ALA A 278 -7.69 -7.41 -5.46
C ALA A 278 -6.47 -6.57 -5.89
N THR A 279 -5.35 -7.17 -6.33
CA THR A 279 -4.20 -6.45 -6.90
C THR A 279 -4.41 -6.23 -8.39
N LEU A 280 -4.99 -7.21 -9.11
CA LEU A 280 -5.23 -7.13 -10.56
C LEU A 280 -6.30 -6.12 -10.93
N SER A 281 -7.35 -6.00 -10.12
CA SER A 281 -8.43 -5.01 -10.32
C SER A 281 -7.94 -3.57 -10.22
N LEU A 282 -6.75 -3.37 -9.63
CA LEU A 282 -6.09 -2.08 -9.49
C LEU A 282 -5.24 -1.78 -10.72
N LEU A 283 -4.77 -2.77 -11.44
CA LEU A 283 -3.85 -2.53 -12.56
C LEU A 283 -4.61 -2.05 -13.80
N PRO A 284 -3.97 -1.27 -14.68
CA PRO A 284 -4.52 -0.98 -16.00
C PRO A 284 -4.96 -2.28 -16.69
N GLU A 285 -6.09 -2.25 -17.39
CA GLU A 285 -6.75 -3.43 -17.97
C GLU A 285 -5.79 -4.29 -18.80
N GLU A 286 -4.90 -3.66 -19.56
CA GLU A 286 -3.86 -4.30 -20.37
C GLU A 286 -2.89 -5.13 -19.50
N LEU A 287 -2.43 -4.56 -18.38
CA LEU A 287 -1.50 -5.19 -17.45
C LEU A 287 -2.18 -6.27 -16.61
N GLY A 288 -3.41 -6.01 -16.15
CA GLY A 288 -4.24 -7.00 -15.44
C GLY A 288 -4.55 -8.23 -16.31
N THR A 289 -4.83 -8.02 -17.60
CA THR A 289 -5.06 -9.09 -18.58
C THR A 289 -3.77 -9.89 -18.82
N GLU A 290 -2.63 -9.22 -18.96
CA GLU A 290 -1.35 -9.90 -19.15
C GLU A 290 -0.97 -10.76 -17.94
N ILE A 291 -1.15 -10.26 -16.72
CA ILE A 291 -0.85 -11.02 -15.50
C ILE A 291 -1.82 -12.20 -15.37
N SER A 292 -3.12 -11.98 -15.61
CA SER A 292 -4.13 -13.05 -15.54
C SER A 292 -3.88 -14.16 -16.56
N ALA A 293 -3.39 -13.81 -17.75
CA ALA A 293 -3.03 -14.80 -18.77
C ALA A 293 -1.79 -15.63 -18.39
N ARG A 294 -0.83 -15.03 -17.66
CA ARG A 294 0.42 -15.69 -17.24
C ARG A 294 0.30 -16.46 -15.93
N LEU A 295 -0.63 -16.06 -15.05
CA LEU A 295 -0.86 -16.65 -13.74
C LEU A 295 -2.31 -17.17 -13.66
N PRO A 296 -2.60 -18.39 -14.13
CA PRO A 296 -3.98 -18.91 -14.11
C PRO A 296 -4.51 -19.21 -12.69
N ASP A 297 -3.62 -19.45 -11.71
CA ASP A 297 -3.96 -19.62 -10.29
C ASP A 297 -3.57 -18.37 -9.47
N LEU A 298 -4.41 -17.33 -9.52
CA LEU A 298 -4.17 -15.96 -9.02
C LEU A 298 -4.14 -15.78 -7.49
N ALA A 299 -4.09 -16.86 -6.72
CA ALA A 299 -4.18 -16.80 -5.27
C ALA A 299 -2.79 -16.86 -4.62
N HIS A 300 -1.98 -15.80 -4.75
CA HIS A 300 -0.77 -15.70 -3.93
C HIS A 300 -1.17 -15.74 -2.45
N ARG A 301 -0.41 -16.51 -1.67
CA ARG A 301 -0.57 -16.54 -0.21
C ARG A 301 0.47 -15.60 0.40
N PRO A 302 0.08 -14.78 1.39
CA PRO A 302 1.04 -13.94 2.10
C PRO A 302 2.11 -14.81 2.76
N HIS A 303 3.34 -14.30 2.80
CA HIS A 303 4.41 -14.96 3.53
C HIS A 303 4.07 -15.00 5.03
N PHE A 304 4.40 -16.10 5.71
CA PHE A 304 4.14 -16.26 7.14
C PHE A 304 5.10 -15.37 7.95
N GLY A 305 4.68 -14.15 8.24
CA GLY A 305 5.38 -13.22 9.13
C GLY A 305 4.37 -12.29 9.81
N THR A 306 4.69 -11.83 11.01
CA THR A 306 3.87 -10.79 11.65
C THR A 306 4.21 -9.46 10.98
N GLU A 307 3.24 -8.83 10.33
CA GLU A 307 3.42 -7.45 9.86
C GLU A 307 3.57 -6.53 11.06
N ALA A 308 4.65 -5.75 11.08
CA ALA A 308 4.94 -4.84 12.17
C ALA A 308 4.26 -3.49 11.96
N THR A 309 3.51 -3.05 12.97
CA THR A 309 2.98 -1.69 13.03
C THR A 309 4.05 -0.71 13.53
N ARG A 310 3.82 0.59 13.35
CA ARG A 310 4.71 1.64 13.87
C ARG A 310 4.90 1.51 15.39
N GLU A 311 3.82 1.23 16.13
CA GLU A 311 3.88 1.07 17.59
C GLU A 311 4.73 -0.13 18.01
N LEU A 312 4.72 -1.20 17.21
CA LEU A 312 5.60 -2.34 17.44
C LEU A 312 7.07 -1.94 17.23
N LEU A 313 7.39 -1.19 16.17
CA LEU A 313 8.76 -0.73 15.90
C LEU A 313 9.26 0.23 16.98
N ASP A 314 8.40 1.13 17.47
CA ASP A 314 8.74 2.06 18.54
C ASP A 314 9.02 1.32 19.85
N ARG A 315 8.24 0.27 20.15
CA ARG A 315 8.48 -0.61 21.31
C ARG A 315 9.79 -1.39 21.20
N ILE A 316 10.17 -1.79 19.99
CA ILE A 316 11.46 -2.46 19.72
C ILE A 316 12.62 -1.46 19.84
N GLY A 317 12.38 -0.20 19.49
CA GLY A 317 13.37 0.87 19.42
C GLY A 317 14.13 0.83 18.09
N ARG A 318 14.14 1.96 17.37
CA ARG A 318 14.75 2.11 16.04
C ARG A 318 16.24 1.73 16.02
N GLU A 319 16.98 2.01 17.09
CA GLU A 319 18.39 1.61 17.21
C GLU A 319 18.61 0.09 17.18
N GLN A 320 17.61 -0.70 17.57
CA GLN A 320 17.65 -2.15 17.46
C GLN A 320 17.23 -2.64 16.06
N ILE A 321 16.56 -1.82 15.26
CA ILE A 321 16.21 -2.18 13.88
C ILE A 321 17.38 -1.86 12.96
N PHE A 322 17.96 -0.67 13.11
CA PHE A 322 19.08 -0.22 12.29
C PHE A 322 20.38 -0.89 12.71
N ARG A 323 21.07 -1.51 11.76
CA ARG A 323 22.41 -2.05 11.98
C ARG A 323 23.42 -0.95 11.77
N LYS A 324 23.85 -0.28 12.84
CA LYS A 324 25.09 0.52 12.75
C LYS A 324 26.25 -0.43 12.47
N ARG A 325 26.88 -0.29 11.31
CA ARG A 325 28.13 -0.96 10.98
C ARG A 325 29.12 -0.58 12.09
N LYS A 326 29.58 -1.56 12.89
CA LYS A 326 30.73 -1.29 13.76
C LYS A 326 31.92 -0.94 12.85
N PRO A 327 32.66 0.12 13.18
CA PRO A 327 33.78 0.59 12.36
C PRO A 327 34.84 -0.48 12.13
#